data_AF-A0A382WTY8-F1
#
_entry.id   AF-A0A382WTY8-F1
#
_cell.length_a   1.000
_cell.length_b   1.000
_cell.length_c   1.000
_cell.angle_alpha   90.00
_cell.angle_beta   90.00
_cell.angle_gamma   90.00
#
_symmetry.space_group_name_H-M   'P 1'
#
loop_
_entity.id
_entity.type
_entity.pdbx_description
1 polymer ?
#
loop_
_entity_poly.entity_id
_entity_poly.type
_entity_poly.pdbx_seq_one_letter_code
_entity_poly.pdbx_strand_id
1 'polypeptide(L)'
;MSFRKEEKLKIDKNKLINLLDWIDTNQGYQLFDSRVVSSTYFDNDDLGMFKDSEEGCVPRKKIRVRSYSKDTHTKEDTSLEIKTSSVEGRYKTSTKVFNLKKALTIGLLDSDYGICKPKVRVTYRRAYYKVHNVRLTIDQDIKYGKINSDGQSIYINTDADIIVEIKANKEVPIEYLFKMFPFERLRFSKYCRAINYCLSGNLNNSINLVNK
;
A
#
# COMPACT_ATOMS: atom_id res chain seq x y z
N MET A 1 14.19 14.12 8.12
CA MET A 1 13.72 12.79 7.65
C MET A 1 13.73 11.83 8.83
N SER A 2 12.70 11.00 9.03
CA SER A 2 12.72 9.98 10.10
C SER A 2 12.65 8.56 9.53
N PHE A 3 13.68 7.77 9.83
CA PHE A 3 13.69 6.34 9.58
C PHE A 3 12.68 5.67 10.52
N ARG A 4 11.93 4.70 10.01
CA ARG A 4 10.93 3.95 10.79
C ARG A 4 11.01 2.47 10.47
N LYS A 5 10.78 1.63 11.46
CA LYS A 5 10.56 0.20 11.30
C LYS A 5 9.10 -0.02 10.90
N GLU A 6 8.87 -0.76 9.82
CA GLU A 6 7.53 -1.08 9.33
C GLU A 6 7.39 -2.59 9.09
N GLU A 7 6.45 -3.22 9.77
CA GLU A 7 6.10 -4.63 9.59
C GLU A 7 4.62 -4.77 9.23
N LYS A 8 4.29 -5.84 8.50
CA LYS A 8 2.90 -6.17 8.15
C LYS A 8 2.49 -7.46 8.82
N LEU A 9 1.26 -7.47 9.32
CA LEU A 9 0.67 -8.58 10.05
C LEU A 9 -0.41 -9.22 9.19
N LYS A 10 -0.47 -10.54 9.24
CA LYS A 10 -1.48 -11.34 8.55
C LYS A 10 -2.63 -11.58 9.50
N ILE A 11 -3.79 -11.01 9.17
CA ILE A 11 -4.99 -11.17 9.97
C ILE A 11 -6.13 -11.46 9.00
N ASP A 12 -6.80 -12.58 9.23
CA ASP A 12 -7.99 -12.97 8.48
C ASP A 12 -9.12 -11.97 8.76
N LYS A 13 -9.91 -11.62 7.75
CA LYS A 13 -11.04 -10.69 7.91
C LYS A 13 -12.01 -11.11 9.02
N ASN A 14 -12.21 -12.40 9.22
CA ASN A 14 -13.13 -12.94 10.23
C ASN A 14 -12.58 -12.76 11.65
N LYS A 15 -11.27 -12.50 11.79
CA LYS A 15 -10.59 -12.19 13.06
C LYS A 15 -10.46 -10.70 13.32
N LEU A 16 -11.15 -9.85 12.55
CA LEU A 16 -11.13 -8.41 12.76
C LEU A 16 -11.62 -8.05 14.17
N ILE A 17 -12.71 -8.66 14.63
CA ILE A 17 -13.26 -8.39 15.97
C ILE A 17 -12.21 -8.72 17.04
N ASN A 18 -11.59 -9.91 16.96
CA ASN A 18 -10.53 -10.33 17.88
C ASN A 18 -9.34 -9.35 17.88
N LEU A 19 -8.99 -8.77 16.74
CA LEU A 19 -7.94 -7.75 16.67
C LEU A 19 -8.37 -6.46 17.38
N LEU A 20 -9.61 -6.01 17.19
CA LEU A 20 -10.12 -4.81 17.85
C LEU A 20 -10.22 -5.02 19.37
N ASP A 21 -10.68 -6.18 19.81
CA ASP A 21 -10.69 -6.56 21.24
C ASP A 21 -9.28 -6.62 21.82
N TRP A 22 -8.32 -7.15 21.06
CA TRP A 22 -6.91 -7.17 21.45
C TRP A 22 -6.35 -5.74 21.58
N ILE A 23 -6.69 -4.84 20.66
CA ILE A 23 -6.29 -3.43 20.73
C ILE A 23 -6.85 -2.80 22.02
N ASP A 24 -8.14 -2.97 22.29
CA ASP A 24 -8.82 -2.41 23.45
C ASP A 24 -8.24 -2.94 24.78
N THR A 25 -8.06 -4.27 24.88
CA THR A 25 -7.44 -4.94 26.03
C THR A 25 -6.02 -4.42 26.31
N ASN A 26 -5.30 -4.01 25.26
CA ASN A 26 -3.96 -3.43 25.36
C ASN A 26 -3.96 -1.90 25.47
N GLN A 27 -5.09 -1.30 25.90
CA GLN A 27 -5.27 0.15 26.07
C GLN A 27 -4.94 0.95 24.80
N GLY A 28 -5.17 0.31 23.65
CA GLY A 28 -5.03 0.91 22.36
C GLY A 28 -6.14 1.92 22.09
N TYR A 29 -5.81 3.01 21.41
CA TYR A 29 -6.79 4.04 21.08
C TYR A 29 -6.70 4.46 19.62
N GLN A 30 -7.81 4.95 19.09
CA GLN A 30 -7.89 5.48 17.74
C GLN A 30 -7.13 6.81 17.65
N LEU A 31 -6.21 6.92 16.69
CA LEU A 31 -5.40 8.13 16.50
C LEU A 31 -6.11 9.19 15.66
N PHE A 32 -6.83 8.75 14.64
CA PHE A 32 -7.48 9.60 13.65
C PHE A 32 -8.71 8.91 13.10
N ASP A 33 -9.63 9.67 12.53
CA ASP A 33 -10.76 9.11 11.81
C ASP A 33 -10.32 8.22 10.65
N SER A 34 -11.14 7.18 10.45
CA SER A 34 -10.98 6.28 9.32
C SER A 34 -11.20 7.05 8.02
N ARG A 35 -10.35 6.78 7.03
CA ARG A 35 -10.43 7.49 5.74
C ARG A 35 -10.21 6.54 4.59
N VAL A 36 -10.73 6.91 3.43
CA VAL A 36 -10.42 6.24 2.18
C VAL A 36 -9.06 6.72 1.70
N VAL A 37 -8.21 5.79 1.27
CA VAL A 37 -6.96 6.09 0.60
C VAL A 37 -7.03 5.53 -0.81
N SER A 38 -6.76 6.37 -1.81
CA SER A 38 -6.60 5.97 -3.20
C SER A 38 -5.16 6.18 -3.64
N SER A 39 -4.57 5.22 -4.35
CA SER A 39 -3.19 5.31 -4.83
C SER A 39 -3.09 4.72 -6.23
N THR A 40 -2.78 5.57 -7.22
CA THR A 40 -2.41 5.13 -8.58
C THR A 40 -0.90 4.93 -8.64
N TYR A 41 -0.46 3.71 -8.94
CA TYR A 41 0.94 3.34 -9.08
C TYR A 41 1.39 3.46 -10.53
N PHE A 42 2.62 3.91 -10.68
CA PHE A 42 3.29 4.11 -11.97
C PHE A 42 4.38 3.07 -12.12
N ASP A 43 4.56 2.62 -13.35
CA ASP A 43 5.65 1.73 -13.74
C ASP A 43 5.95 1.93 -15.22
N ASN A 44 7.13 1.49 -15.66
CA ASN A 44 7.46 1.47 -17.08
C ASN A 44 6.73 0.33 -17.81
N ASP A 45 6.88 0.27 -19.13
CA ASP A 45 6.18 -0.73 -19.93
C ASP A 45 6.71 -2.16 -19.67
N ASP A 46 7.95 -2.29 -19.22
CA ASP A 46 8.57 -3.56 -18.83
C ASP A 46 8.23 -4.04 -17.41
N LEU A 47 7.44 -3.26 -16.66
CA LEU A 47 7.11 -3.50 -15.25
C LEU A 47 8.36 -3.69 -14.35
N GLY A 48 9.39 -2.87 -14.58
CA GLY A 48 10.66 -2.96 -13.87
C GLY A 48 10.52 -2.79 -12.36
N MET A 49 9.75 -1.81 -11.88
CA MET A 49 9.56 -1.59 -10.44
C MET A 49 8.82 -2.77 -9.78
N PHE A 50 7.91 -3.41 -10.51
CA PHE A 50 7.21 -4.59 -10.05
C PHE A 50 8.17 -5.76 -9.90
N LYS A 51 8.95 -6.08 -10.94
CA LYS A 51 9.93 -7.18 -10.93
C LYS A 51 10.93 -7.03 -9.77
N ASP A 52 11.56 -5.86 -9.64
CA ASP A 52 12.47 -5.57 -8.53
C ASP A 52 11.81 -5.73 -7.16
N SER A 53 10.52 -5.37 -7.06
CA SER A 53 9.79 -5.50 -5.81
C SER A 53 9.37 -6.93 -5.48
N GLU A 54 9.20 -7.82 -6.46
CA GLU A 54 8.92 -9.24 -6.21
C GLU A 54 10.21 -9.98 -5.87
N GLU A 55 11.28 -9.75 -6.64
CA GLU A 55 12.61 -10.34 -6.41
C GLU A 55 13.26 -9.81 -5.12
N GLY A 56 12.91 -8.59 -4.70
CA GLY A 56 13.46 -7.97 -3.50
C GLY A 56 14.75 -7.19 -3.73
N CYS A 57 15.10 -6.94 -5.00
CA CYS A 57 16.27 -6.18 -5.45
C CYS A 57 16.34 -4.78 -4.82
N VAL A 58 17.57 -4.30 -4.59
CA VAL A 58 17.85 -2.94 -4.10
C VAL A 58 18.99 -2.32 -4.92
N PRO A 59 18.95 -1.02 -5.24
CA PRO A 59 17.88 -0.09 -4.93
C PRO A 59 16.62 -0.34 -5.79
N ARG A 60 15.43 -0.07 -5.24
CA ARG A 60 14.16 -0.15 -5.97
C ARG A 60 13.20 0.96 -5.58
N LYS A 61 12.34 1.39 -6.51
CA LYS A 61 11.35 2.45 -6.28
C LYS A 61 9.91 1.94 -6.39
N LYS A 62 9.00 2.71 -5.80
CA LYS A 62 7.56 2.68 -6.07
C LYS A 62 7.08 4.12 -6.21
N ILE A 63 6.64 4.48 -7.41
CA ILE A 63 6.10 5.79 -7.71
C ILE A 63 4.58 5.72 -7.68
N ARG A 64 3.94 6.67 -6.98
CA ARG A 64 2.48 6.74 -6.92
C ARG A 64 1.95 8.14 -6.75
N VAL A 65 0.77 8.35 -7.29
CA VAL A 65 -0.10 9.48 -7.02
C VAL A 65 -1.13 9.02 -6.00
N ARG A 66 -1.24 9.73 -4.86
CA ARG A 66 -2.10 9.35 -3.73
C ARG A 66 -3.01 10.50 -3.32
N SER A 67 -4.28 10.18 -3.12
CA SER A 67 -5.31 11.08 -2.59
C SER A 67 -6.12 10.43 -1.46
N TYR A 68 -6.95 11.24 -0.82
CA TYR A 68 -7.89 10.83 0.22
C TYR A 68 -9.36 10.86 -0.24
N SER A 69 -9.61 10.53 -1.52
CA SER A 69 -10.94 10.45 -2.15
C SER A 69 -11.13 9.11 -2.88
N LYS A 70 -12.38 8.65 -3.06
CA LYS A 70 -12.69 7.40 -3.79
C LYS A 70 -12.63 7.57 -5.31
N ASP A 71 -13.14 8.70 -5.81
CA ASP A 71 -13.52 8.82 -7.22
C ASP A 71 -12.33 9.12 -8.11
N THR A 72 -11.76 10.31 -7.97
CA THR A 72 -10.68 10.81 -8.83
C THR A 72 -9.64 11.56 -8.01
N HIS A 73 -8.39 11.51 -8.49
CA HIS A 73 -7.33 12.36 -7.95
C HIS A 73 -7.62 13.81 -8.36
N THR A 74 -7.78 14.69 -7.38
CA THR A 74 -7.90 16.15 -7.57
C THR A 74 -6.59 16.83 -7.22
N LYS A 75 -6.31 18.03 -7.73
CA LYS A 75 -5.00 18.66 -7.54
C LYS A 75 -4.73 19.01 -6.07
N GLU A 76 -5.77 19.34 -5.33
CA GLU A 76 -5.73 19.88 -3.97
C GLU A 76 -5.40 18.78 -2.93
N ASP A 77 -5.94 17.58 -3.15
CA ASP A 77 -5.89 16.45 -2.21
C ASP A 77 -4.88 15.37 -2.61
N THR A 78 -4.13 15.62 -3.67
CA THR A 78 -3.24 14.62 -4.24
C THR A 78 -1.77 14.97 -4.03
N SER A 79 -0.99 13.95 -3.72
CA SER A 79 0.46 14.02 -3.64
C SER A 79 1.11 12.99 -4.53
N LEU A 80 2.19 13.39 -5.19
CA LEU A 80 3.13 12.47 -5.82
C LEU A 80 4.08 11.97 -4.73
N GLU A 81 4.08 10.66 -4.49
CA GLU A 81 4.94 10.00 -3.53
C GLU A 81 5.89 9.03 -4.26
N ILE A 82 7.18 9.10 -3.93
CA ILE A 82 8.18 8.13 -4.36
C ILE A 82 8.72 7.46 -3.11
N LYS A 83 8.58 6.13 -3.04
CA LYS A 83 9.18 5.31 -2.00
C LYS A 83 10.36 4.57 -2.59
N THR A 84 11.53 4.70 -1.98
CA THR A 84 12.72 3.99 -2.40
C THR A 84 13.19 3.08 -1.27
N SER A 85 13.55 1.85 -1.63
CA SER A 85 14.22 0.90 -0.74
C SER A 85 15.62 0.67 -1.27
N SER A 86 16.62 0.90 -0.43
CA SER A 86 18.05 0.81 -0.73
C SER A 86 18.75 -0.07 0.32
N VAL A 87 20.04 -0.32 0.14
CA VAL A 87 20.89 -1.00 1.13
C VAL A 87 20.99 -0.19 2.43
N GLU A 88 20.99 1.14 2.35
CA GLU A 88 21.06 2.06 3.50
C GLU A 88 19.72 2.21 4.23
N GLY A 89 18.64 1.70 3.64
CA GLY A 89 17.31 1.71 4.22
C GLY A 89 16.22 2.23 3.29
N ARG A 90 15.11 2.68 3.88
CA ARG A 90 13.92 3.11 3.13
C ARG A 90 13.69 4.61 3.31
N TYR A 91 13.45 5.30 2.20
CA TYR A 91 13.13 6.72 2.17
C TYR A 91 11.86 6.97 1.36
N LYS A 92 11.16 8.06 1.70
CA LYS A 92 9.96 8.51 1.00
C LYS A 92 10.03 10.01 0.76
N THR A 93 9.85 10.42 -0.49
CA THR A 93 9.57 11.81 -0.85
C THR A 93 8.09 11.96 -1.16
N SER A 94 7.56 13.16 -0.91
CA SER A 94 6.16 13.49 -1.20
C SER A 94 6.08 14.96 -1.58
N THR A 95 5.44 15.26 -2.71
CA THR A 95 5.22 16.63 -3.19
C THR A 95 3.78 16.81 -3.65
N LYS A 96 3.21 17.98 -3.37
CA LYS A 96 1.96 18.44 -3.98
C LYS A 96 2.20 19.24 -5.27
N VAL A 97 3.44 19.65 -5.52
CA VAL A 97 3.83 20.46 -6.67
C VAL A 97 4.21 19.54 -7.82
N PHE A 98 3.22 19.14 -8.62
CA PHE A 98 3.42 18.39 -9.87
C PHE A 98 2.21 18.59 -10.81
N ASN A 99 2.39 18.31 -12.09
CA ASN A 99 1.28 18.37 -13.06
C ASN A 99 0.52 17.03 -13.07
N LEU A 100 -0.57 16.96 -12.31
CA LEU A 100 -1.40 15.76 -12.17
C LEU A 100 -1.96 15.26 -13.51
N LYS A 101 -2.47 16.15 -14.36
CA LYS A 101 -3.03 15.77 -15.66
C LYS A 101 -1.96 15.13 -16.53
N LYS A 102 -0.80 15.76 -16.66
CA LYS A 102 0.34 15.23 -17.41
C LYS A 102 0.79 13.88 -16.86
N ALA A 103 0.91 13.76 -15.54
CA ALA A 103 1.29 12.49 -14.91
C ALA A 103 0.33 11.36 -15.29
N LEU A 104 -0.99 11.59 -15.17
CA LEU A 104 -2.00 10.56 -15.43
C LEU A 104 -2.22 10.24 -16.92
N THR A 105 -1.91 11.16 -17.86
CA THR A 105 -2.12 10.89 -19.29
C THR A 105 -0.85 10.47 -20.03
N ILE A 106 0.29 11.09 -19.72
CA ILE A 106 1.57 10.86 -20.44
C ILE A 106 2.50 9.99 -19.60
N GLY A 107 2.48 10.15 -18.28
CA GLY A 107 3.40 9.51 -17.36
C GLY A 107 4.42 10.47 -16.73
N LEU A 108 5.38 9.89 -16.02
CA LEU A 108 6.44 10.56 -15.31
C LEU A 108 7.79 10.03 -15.80
N LEU A 109 8.79 10.90 -15.94
CA LEU A 109 10.15 10.48 -16.22
C LEU A 109 10.87 10.19 -14.90
N ASP A 110 11.37 8.97 -14.74
CA ASP A 110 12.25 8.56 -13.65
C ASP A 110 13.65 8.23 -14.19
N SER A 111 14.67 8.50 -13.39
CA SER A 111 16.08 8.29 -13.77
C SER A 111 16.44 6.82 -13.99
N ASP A 112 15.80 5.91 -13.25
CA ASP A 112 16.22 4.51 -13.18
C ASP A 112 15.30 3.64 -14.03
N TYR A 113 14.02 4.03 -14.13
CA TYR A 113 12.98 3.26 -14.82
C TYR A 113 12.50 3.90 -16.13
N GLY A 114 12.99 5.10 -16.48
CA GLY A 114 12.57 5.82 -17.69
C GLY A 114 11.15 6.35 -17.61
N ILE A 115 10.37 6.21 -18.68
CA ILE A 115 8.98 6.72 -18.73
C ILE A 115 8.06 5.76 -17.96
N CYS A 116 7.56 6.21 -16.81
CA CYS A 116 6.61 5.46 -15.99
C CYS A 116 5.18 5.97 -16.20
N LYS A 117 4.31 5.10 -16.70
CA LYS A 117 2.89 5.37 -16.94
C LYS A 117 2.03 4.85 -15.79
N PRO A 118 0.83 5.39 -15.55
CA PRO A 118 -0.07 4.82 -14.55
C PRO A 118 -0.49 3.41 -14.98
N LYS A 119 -0.36 2.43 -14.09
CA LYS A 119 -0.67 1.02 -14.39
C LYS A 119 -1.88 0.49 -13.62
N VAL A 120 -1.90 0.74 -12.31
CA VAL A 120 -2.93 0.21 -11.41
C VAL A 120 -3.33 1.23 -10.35
N ARG A 121 -4.57 1.16 -9.90
CA ARG A 121 -5.09 1.91 -8.76
C ARG A 121 -5.44 0.95 -7.63
N VAL A 122 -5.08 1.35 -6.41
CA VAL A 122 -5.48 0.66 -5.19
C VAL A 122 -6.24 1.62 -4.29
N THR A 123 -7.45 1.24 -3.92
CA THR A 123 -8.31 2.00 -3.01
C THR A 123 -8.67 1.14 -1.81
N TYR A 124 -8.66 1.71 -0.62
CA TYR A 124 -8.96 0.98 0.62
C TYR A 124 -9.40 1.92 1.73
N ARG A 125 -10.10 1.40 2.72
CA ARG A 125 -10.45 2.12 3.95
C ARG A 125 -9.39 1.85 5.01
N ARG A 126 -8.85 2.91 5.61
CA ARG A 126 -7.79 2.82 6.62
C ARG A 126 -8.25 3.36 7.95
N ALA A 127 -8.17 2.53 8.99
CA ALA A 127 -8.25 2.94 10.39
C ALA A 127 -6.85 3.13 11.00
N TYR A 128 -6.75 3.99 12.01
CA TYR A 128 -5.49 4.34 12.66
C TYR A 128 -5.59 4.15 14.17
N TYR A 129 -4.69 3.35 14.73
CA TYR A 129 -4.60 3.08 16.15
C TYR A 129 -3.19 3.34 16.67
N LYS A 130 -3.07 3.52 17.98
CA LYS A 130 -1.81 3.49 18.70
C LYS A 130 -1.96 2.54 19.88
N VAL A 131 -1.05 1.58 19.96
CA VAL A 131 -1.00 0.56 21.02
C VAL A 131 0.47 0.39 21.39
N HIS A 132 0.81 0.32 22.67
CA HIS A 132 2.21 0.13 23.11
C HIS A 132 3.17 1.18 22.54
N ASN A 133 2.70 2.43 22.41
CA ASN A 133 3.40 3.54 21.75
C ASN A 133 3.80 3.30 20.27
N VAL A 134 3.30 2.23 19.66
CA VAL A 134 3.51 1.85 18.26
C VAL A 134 2.24 2.19 17.47
N ARG A 135 2.42 2.80 16.30
CA ARG A 135 1.29 3.12 15.42
C ARG A 135 0.88 1.87 14.66
N LEU A 136 -0.40 1.55 14.69
CA LEU A 136 -1.01 0.46 13.95
C LEU A 136 -1.99 1.04 12.93
N THR A 137 -2.01 0.48 11.72
CA THR A 137 -3.02 0.81 10.70
C THR A 137 -3.69 -0.45 10.21
N ILE A 138 -5.02 -0.42 10.11
CA ILE A 138 -5.82 -1.52 9.57
C ILE A 138 -6.37 -1.06 8.22
N ASP A 139 -5.96 -1.73 7.15
CA ASP A 139 -6.46 -1.50 5.80
C ASP A 139 -7.51 -2.56 5.46
N GLN A 140 -8.71 -2.11 5.13
CA GLN A 140 -9.88 -2.93 4.81
C GLN A 140 -10.44 -2.55 3.43
N ASP A 141 -11.31 -3.40 2.90
CA ASP A 141 -12.02 -3.15 1.64
C ASP A 141 -11.05 -2.81 0.50
N ILE A 142 -9.93 -3.56 0.40
CA ILE A 142 -8.86 -3.27 -0.54
C ILE A 142 -9.32 -3.65 -1.95
N LYS A 143 -9.44 -2.64 -2.81
CA LYS A 143 -9.87 -2.76 -4.20
C LYS A 143 -8.70 -2.52 -5.14
N TYR A 144 -8.60 -3.35 -6.16
CA TYR A 144 -7.58 -3.29 -7.21
C TYR A 144 -8.25 -2.96 -8.55
N GLY A 145 -7.72 -1.96 -9.25
CA GLY A 145 -8.19 -1.57 -10.57
C GLY A 145 -7.05 -1.38 -11.56
N LYS A 146 -7.29 -1.74 -12.82
CA LYS A 146 -6.41 -1.46 -13.95
C LYS A 146 -6.66 -0.03 -14.43
N ILE A 147 -5.61 0.72 -14.71
CA ILE A 147 -5.77 2.03 -15.36
C ILE A 147 -5.88 1.82 -16.88
N ASN A 148 -6.93 2.37 -17.49
CA ASN A 148 -7.09 2.37 -18.94
C ASN A 148 -6.35 3.56 -19.59
N SER A 149 -6.38 3.62 -20.93
CA SER A 149 -5.74 4.66 -21.72
C SER A 149 -6.22 6.08 -21.38
N ASP A 150 -7.47 6.20 -20.90
CA ASP A 150 -8.09 7.48 -20.50
C ASP A 150 -7.78 7.87 -19.04
N GLY A 151 -6.93 7.11 -18.35
CA GLY A 151 -6.55 7.35 -16.96
C GLY A 151 -7.62 6.95 -15.93
N GLN A 152 -8.71 6.31 -16.38
CA GLN A 152 -9.78 5.79 -15.53
C GLN A 152 -9.41 4.42 -14.97
N SER A 153 -9.87 4.15 -13.75
CA SER A 153 -9.65 2.88 -13.08
C SER A 153 -10.81 1.92 -13.35
N ILE A 154 -10.53 0.84 -14.07
CA ILE A 154 -11.45 -0.28 -14.25
C ILE A 154 -11.25 -1.23 -13.07
N TYR A 155 -12.27 -1.40 -12.25
CA TYR A 155 -12.23 -2.31 -11.11
C TYR A 155 -12.11 -3.76 -11.59
N ILE A 156 -11.16 -4.50 -11.01
CA ILE A 156 -10.90 -5.90 -11.40
C ILE A 156 -11.13 -6.85 -10.22
N ASN A 157 -10.62 -6.53 -9.01
CA ASN A 157 -10.63 -7.48 -7.90
C ASN A 157 -10.57 -6.79 -6.53
N THR A 158 -10.82 -7.55 -5.47
CA THR A 158 -10.64 -7.18 -4.06
C THR A 158 -9.75 -8.17 -3.33
N ASP A 159 -9.07 -7.68 -2.30
CA ASP A 159 -8.50 -8.54 -1.29
C ASP A 159 -9.58 -8.94 -0.27
N ALA A 160 -9.69 -10.24 0.02
CA ALA A 160 -10.57 -10.71 1.09
C ALA A 160 -9.95 -10.42 2.47
N ASP A 161 -8.63 -10.34 2.57
CA ASP A 161 -7.92 -10.17 3.84
C ASP A 161 -7.83 -8.70 4.26
N ILE A 162 -7.78 -8.47 5.58
CA ILE A 162 -7.39 -7.18 6.13
C ILE A 162 -5.87 -7.12 6.23
N ILE A 163 -5.29 -5.95 5.95
CA ILE A 163 -3.84 -5.77 6.04
C ILE A 163 -3.52 -4.83 7.18
N VAL A 164 -2.86 -5.37 8.19
CA VAL A 164 -2.41 -4.60 9.34
C VAL A 164 -0.94 -4.27 9.18
N GLU A 165 -0.60 -3.00 9.42
CA GLU A 165 0.78 -2.52 9.37
C GLU A 165 1.11 -1.83 10.69
N ILE A 166 2.20 -2.26 11.32
CA ILE A 166 2.77 -1.59 12.49
C ILE A 166 3.93 -0.70 12.07
N LYS A 167 4.01 0.47 12.68
CA LYS A 167 5.03 1.49 12.41
C LYS A 167 5.62 1.96 13.74
N ALA A 168 6.90 1.64 13.92
CA ALA A 168 7.65 2.02 15.11
C ALA A 168 8.81 2.96 14.74
N ASN A 169 9.27 3.72 15.73
CA ASN A 169 10.48 4.52 15.56
C ASN A 169 11.72 3.60 15.44
N LYS A 170 12.82 4.11 14.86
CA LYS A 170 14.03 3.30 14.60
C LYS A 170 14.62 2.73 15.90
N GLU A 171 14.51 3.47 17.00
CA GLU A 171 15.07 3.14 18.31
C GLU A 171 14.30 2.01 19.00
N VAL A 172 13.06 1.72 18.59
CA VAL A 172 12.27 0.62 19.18
C VAL A 172 12.91 -0.72 18.80
N PRO A 173 13.31 -1.57 19.76
CA PRO A 173 13.88 -2.89 19.48
C PRO A 173 12.91 -3.77 18.70
N ILE A 174 13.43 -4.62 17.80
CA ILE A 174 12.56 -5.48 16.97
C ILE A 174 11.93 -6.58 17.83
N GLU A 175 12.66 -7.05 18.83
CA GLU A 175 12.24 -8.03 19.84
C GLU A 175 11.04 -7.52 20.63
N TYR A 176 11.00 -6.21 20.90
CA TYR A 176 9.84 -5.57 21.52
C TYR A 176 8.59 -5.69 20.62
N LEU A 177 8.75 -5.46 19.30
CA LEU A 177 7.64 -5.60 18.36
C LEU A 177 7.16 -7.04 18.22
N PHE A 178 8.06 -8.02 18.28
CA PHE A 178 7.67 -9.43 18.27
C PHE A 178 6.95 -9.86 19.55
N LYS A 179 7.43 -9.39 20.71
CA LYS A 179 6.79 -9.67 21.99
C LYS A 179 5.40 -9.02 22.11
N MET A 180 5.30 -7.75 21.73
CA MET A 180 4.09 -6.95 21.95
C MET A 180 3.04 -7.12 20.85
N PHE A 181 3.41 -7.63 19.68
CA PHE A 181 2.46 -7.88 18.59
C PHE A 181 2.61 -9.35 18.15
N PRO A 182 2.01 -10.32 18.85
CA PRO A 182 2.18 -11.75 18.62
C PRO A 182 1.35 -12.26 17.43
N PHE A 183 1.42 -11.54 16.31
CA PHE A 183 0.72 -11.86 15.07
C PHE A 183 1.71 -12.31 13.99
N GLU A 184 1.27 -13.24 13.14
CA GLU A 184 2.04 -13.72 11.99
C GLU A 184 2.47 -12.52 11.11
N ARG A 185 3.77 -12.43 10.82
CA ARG A 185 4.31 -11.42 9.90
C ARG A 185 4.21 -11.90 8.47
N LEU A 186 3.89 -11.01 7.54
CA LEU A 186 3.92 -11.31 6.12
C LEU A 186 4.67 -10.25 5.31
N ARG A 187 5.28 -10.67 4.20
CA ARG A 187 5.68 -9.76 3.14
C ARG A 187 4.46 -9.43 2.29
N PHE A 188 4.09 -8.16 2.23
CA PHE A 188 2.92 -7.74 1.46
C PHE A 188 3.10 -6.37 0.80
N SER A 189 2.69 -6.29 -0.46
CA SER A 189 2.72 -5.08 -1.28
C SER A 189 1.40 -4.97 -2.03
N LYS A 190 0.56 -4.00 -1.63
CA LYS A 190 -0.69 -3.67 -2.33
C LYS A 190 -0.49 -3.45 -3.83
N TYR A 191 0.62 -2.82 -4.19
CA TYR A 191 1.00 -2.58 -5.58
C TYR A 191 1.32 -3.88 -6.33
N CYS A 192 2.12 -4.77 -5.75
CA CYS A 192 2.47 -6.03 -6.41
C CYS A 192 1.23 -6.92 -6.58
N ARG A 193 0.39 -7.00 -5.54
CA ARG A 193 -0.91 -7.69 -5.64
C ARG A 193 -1.79 -7.09 -6.75
N ALA A 194 -1.87 -5.76 -6.83
CA ALA A 194 -2.63 -5.10 -7.89
C ALA A 194 -2.11 -5.46 -9.29
N ILE A 195 -0.80 -5.45 -9.52
CA ILE A 195 -0.21 -5.85 -10.81
C ILE A 195 -0.54 -7.32 -11.12
N ASN A 196 -0.34 -8.21 -10.14
CA ASN A 196 -0.62 -9.64 -10.31
C ASN A 196 -2.08 -9.93 -10.68
N TYR A 197 -3.04 -9.26 -10.03
CA TYR A 197 -4.46 -9.44 -10.33
C TYR A 197 -4.91 -8.74 -11.62
N CYS A 198 -4.40 -7.54 -11.90
CA CYS A 198 -4.93 -6.70 -12.98
C CYS A 198 -4.22 -6.90 -14.32
N LEU A 199 -2.94 -7.29 -14.32
CA LEU A 199 -2.09 -7.28 -15.52
C LEU A 199 -1.46 -8.64 -15.80
N SER A 200 -1.04 -9.40 -14.78
CA SER A 200 -0.28 -10.63 -14.98
C SER A 200 -1.14 -11.88 -15.28
N GLY A 201 -2.45 -11.74 -15.46
CA GLY A 201 -3.34 -12.86 -15.82
C GLY A 201 -3.39 -14.03 -14.83
N ASN A 202 -2.78 -13.90 -13.64
CA ASN A 202 -2.81 -14.92 -12.59
C ASN A 202 -4.19 -14.96 -11.93
N LEU A 203 -5.15 -15.54 -12.66
CA LEU A 203 -6.51 -15.88 -12.23
C LEU A 203 -6.55 -17.10 -11.29
N ASN A 204 -5.41 -17.71 -10.96
CA ASN A 204 -5.35 -18.96 -10.20
C ASN A 204 -5.64 -18.85 -8.69
N ASN A 205 -6.18 -17.73 -8.20
CA ASN A 205 -6.73 -17.66 -6.84
C ASN A 205 -8.20 -17.21 -6.79
N SER A 206 -8.90 -17.17 -7.93
CA SER A 206 -10.30 -16.76 -8.01
C SER A 206 -11.31 -17.92 -8.03
N ILE A 207 -10.88 -19.19 -8.01
CA ILE A 207 -11.78 -20.34 -8.27
C ILE A 207 -12.38 -21.00 -7.00
N ASN A 208 -11.93 -20.67 -5.78
CA ASN A 208 -12.48 -21.33 -4.56
C ASN A 208 -13.49 -20.50 -3.74
N LEU A 209 -14.18 -19.52 -4.34
CA LEU A 209 -15.24 -18.75 -3.63
C LEU A 209 -16.62 -18.79 -4.30
N VAL A 210 -16.82 -19.65 -5.29
CA VAL A 210 -18.16 -20.02 -5.77
C VAL A 210 -18.23 -21.54 -5.79
N ASN A 211 -18.33 -22.14 -4.60
CA ASN A 211 -18.96 -23.44 -4.31
C ASN A 211 -18.61 -23.87 -2.88
N LYS A 212 -19.30 -23.27 -1.91
CA LYS A 212 -19.83 -23.93 -0.71
C LYS A 212 -20.78 -22.99 0.01
#